data_AF-A0A2P6S2E2-F1
#
_entry.id   AF-A0A2P6S2E2-F1
#
_cell.length_a   1.000
_cell.length_b   1.000
_cell.length_c   1.000
_cell.angle_alpha   90.00
_cell.angle_beta   90.00
_cell.angle_gamma   90.00
#
_symmetry.space_group_name_H-M   'P 1'
#
loop_
_entity.id
_entity.type
_entity.pdbx_description
1 polymer ?
#
loop_
_entity_poly.entity_id
_entity_poly.type
_entity_poly.pdbx_seq_one_letter_code
_entity_poly.pdbx_strand_id
1 'polypeptide(L)'
;MMHAWLHLQDCRKKLEEKVEEGICEVMCHKWMERFCSSDDLDHSSYKTYKQGQFKRKLKQLLVESMETRPDIYGQGYREATRAIEKFGFQTTLNHIVQKESFPHREK
;
A
#
# COMPACT_ATOMS: atom_id res chain seq x y z
N MET A 1 3.12 1.75 -9.72
CA MET A 1 4.32 2.48 -9.21
C MET A 1 5.23 1.57 -8.42
N MET A 2 4.71 0.81 -7.44
CA MET A 2 5.55 -0.03 -6.59
C MET A 2 6.20 -1.23 -7.32
N HIS A 3 5.48 -1.96 -8.19
CA HIS A 3 6.07 -2.99 -9.05
C HIS A 3 7.27 -2.49 -9.88
N ALA A 4 7.14 -1.32 -10.50
CA ALA A 4 8.22 -0.72 -11.28
C ALA A 4 9.43 -0.37 -10.41
N TRP A 5 9.21 0.13 -9.19
CA TRP A 5 10.31 0.40 -8.25
C TRP A 5 11.03 -0.90 -7.84
N LEU A 6 10.29 -1.96 -7.53
CA LEU A 6 10.85 -3.28 -7.20
C LEU A 6 11.70 -3.84 -8.35
N HIS A 7 11.24 -3.68 -9.60
CA HIS A 7 11.98 -4.10 -10.78
C HIS A 7 13.33 -3.37 -10.92
N LEU A 8 13.38 -2.08 -10.55
CA LEU A 8 14.62 -1.29 -10.59
C LEU A 8 15.61 -1.64 -9.47
N GLN A 9 15.18 -2.30 -8.39
CA GLN A 9 16.07 -2.69 -7.29
C GLN A 9 16.85 -3.99 -7.55
N ASP A 10 16.70 -4.56 -8.75
CA ASP A 10 17.31 -5.84 -9.13
C ASP A 10 17.01 -6.93 -8.08
N CYS A 11 15.77 -6.99 -7.58
CA CYS A 11 15.30 -8.11 -6.76
C CYS A 11 15.50 -9.39 -7.58
N ARG A 12 16.56 -10.13 -7.25
CA ARG A 12 17.20 -11.13 -8.13
C ARG A 12 16.35 -12.37 -8.38
N LYS A 13 15.36 -12.62 -7.52
CA LYS A 13 14.34 -13.66 -7.72
C LYS A 13 12.97 -13.02 -7.90
N LYS A 14 12.07 -13.75 -8.56
CA LYS A 14 10.63 -13.46 -8.48
C LYS A 14 10.26 -13.46 -7.01
N LEU A 15 9.92 -12.29 -6.48
CA LEU A 15 9.43 -12.14 -5.12
C LEU A 15 8.23 -13.06 -4.94
N GLU A 16 8.03 -13.56 -3.72
CA GLU A 16 6.78 -14.23 -3.40
C GLU A 16 5.63 -13.24 -3.67
N GLU A 17 4.59 -13.69 -4.36
CA GLU A 17 3.44 -12.85 -4.76
C GLU A 17 2.87 -12.10 -3.55
N LYS A 18 2.79 -12.76 -2.39
CA LYS A 18 2.39 -12.15 -1.12
C LYS A 18 3.24 -10.92 -0.72
N VAL A 19 4.55 -10.97 -0.96
CA VAL A 19 5.48 -9.88 -0.62
C VAL A 19 5.37 -8.73 -1.61
N GLU A 20 5.39 -9.06 -2.90
CA GLU A 20 5.29 -8.09 -3.98
C GLU A 20 3.94 -7.36 -3.96
N GLU A 21 2.84 -8.11 -3.94
CA GLU A 21 1.49 -7.55 -3.94
C GLU A 21 1.19 -6.84 -2.62
N GLY A 22 1.64 -7.40 -1.49
CA GLY A 22 1.43 -6.81 -0.17
C GLY A 22 2.00 -5.39 -0.05
N ILE A 23 3.23 -5.16 -0.51
CA ILE A 23 3.82 -3.81 -0.49
C ILE A 23 3.18 -2.89 -1.54
N CYS A 24 2.70 -3.44 -2.66
CA CYS A 24 1.96 -2.69 -3.67
C CYS A 24 0.59 -2.20 -3.15
N GLU A 25 -0.15 -3.04 -2.43
CA GLU A 25 -1.41 -2.68 -1.78
C GLU A 25 -1.20 -1.60 -0.71
N VAL A 26 -0.13 -1.69 0.11
CA VAL A 26 0.22 -0.62 1.06
C VAL A 26 0.49 0.70 0.37
N MET A 27 1.23 0.69 -0.75
CA MET A 27 1.47 1.91 -1.52
C MET A 27 0.19 2.48 -2.14
N CYS A 28 -0.72 1.61 -2.58
CA CYS A 28 -2.05 2.03 -3.04
C CYS A 28 -2.84 2.72 -1.92
N HIS A 29 -2.83 2.14 -0.71
CA HIS A 29 -3.45 2.76 0.47
C HIS A 29 -2.85 4.14 0.75
N LYS A 30 -1.52 4.26 0.89
CA LYS A 30 -0.85 5.54 1.17
C LYS A 30 -1.12 6.60 0.09
N TRP A 31 -1.16 6.21 -1.18
CA TRP A 31 -1.55 7.11 -2.25
C TRP A 31 -2.99 7.59 -2.11
N MET A 32 -3.91 6.67 -1.77
CA MET A 32 -5.33 7.00 -1.56
C MET A 32 -5.53 7.96 -0.40
N GLU A 33 -4.76 7.84 0.69
CA GLU A 33 -4.76 8.81 1.80
C GLU A 33 -4.45 10.21 1.29
N ARG A 34 -3.39 10.36 0.50
CA ARG A 34 -3.00 11.65 -0.10
C ARG A 34 -4.02 12.15 -1.10
N PHE A 35 -4.53 11.28 -1.98
CA PHE A 35 -5.52 11.63 -2.99
C PHE A 35 -6.83 12.16 -2.39
N CYS A 36 -7.22 11.62 -1.22
CA CYS A 36 -8.37 12.10 -0.45
C CYS A 36 -8.08 13.37 0.35
N SER A 37 -6.85 13.57 0.83
CA SER A 37 -6.46 14.78 1.56
C SER A 37 -6.20 16.00 0.66
N SER A 38 -5.84 15.78 -0.61
CA SER A 38 -5.71 16.84 -1.62
C SER A 38 -7.10 17.31 -2.07
N ASP A 39 -7.73 18.14 -1.26
CA ASP A 39 -8.91 18.97 -1.59
C ASP A 39 -8.48 20.33 -2.19
N ASP A 40 -7.22 20.47 -2.60
CA ASP A 40 -6.68 21.73 -3.10
C ASP A 40 -7.16 22.08 -4.53
N LEU A 41 -7.99 23.13 -4.57
CA LEU A 41 -8.04 24.22 -5.57
C LEU A 41 -8.82 24.02 -6.88
N ASP A 42 -10.13 23.76 -6.84
CA ASP A 42 -11.00 24.20 -7.95
C ASP A 42 -12.36 24.75 -7.50
N HIS A 43 -12.68 25.95 -7.97
CA HIS A 43 -13.57 26.95 -7.34
C HIS A 43 -15.07 26.72 -7.63
N SER A 44 -15.53 25.48 -7.80
CA SER A 44 -16.96 25.16 -8.02
C SER A 44 -17.56 24.30 -6.90
N SER A 45 -18.34 24.94 -6.01
CA SER A 45 -18.78 24.39 -4.71
C SER A 45 -19.65 23.13 -4.76
N TYR A 46 -20.34 22.87 -5.87
CA TYR A 46 -21.26 21.73 -5.99
C TYR A 46 -20.61 20.48 -6.62
N LYS A 47 -19.54 20.65 -7.42
CA LYS A 47 -18.77 19.54 -8.00
C LYS A 47 -17.76 18.96 -7.00
N THR A 48 -17.18 19.82 -6.15
CA THR A 48 -16.20 19.44 -5.12
C THR A 48 -16.79 18.56 -4.01
N TYR A 49 -18.03 18.81 -3.55
CA TYR A 49 -18.64 17.97 -2.49
C TYR A 49 -18.90 16.53 -2.93
N LYS A 50 -19.52 16.35 -4.11
CA LYS A 50 -19.79 15.00 -4.66
C LYS A 50 -18.50 14.26 -4.96
N GLN A 51 -17.48 14.96 -5.47
CA GLN A 51 -16.15 14.41 -5.71
C GLN A 51 -15.46 14.00 -4.40
N GLY A 52 -15.50 14.83 -3.36
CA GLY A 52 -14.96 14.50 -2.04
C GLY A 52 -15.67 13.32 -1.37
N GLN A 53 -17.00 13.24 -1.47
CA GLN A 53 -17.75 12.05 -1.04
C GLN A 53 -17.36 10.80 -1.82
N PHE A 54 -17.22 10.90 -3.15
CA PHE A 54 -16.78 9.79 -3.99
C PHE A 54 -15.40 9.29 -3.59
N LYS A 55 -14.41 10.19 -3.42
CA LYS A 55 -13.05 9.85 -2.96
C LYS A 55 -13.08 9.12 -1.61
N ARG A 56 -13.85 9.63 -0.64
CA ARG A 56 -13.99 9.01 0.69
C ARG A 56 -14.58 7.59 0.62
N LYS A 57 -15.68 7.41 -0.12
CA LYS A 57 -16.30 6.09 -0.32
C LYS A 57 -15.35 5.13 -1.04
N LEU A 58 -14.64 5.61 -2.05
CA LEU A 58 -13.65 4.81 -2.78
C LEU A 58 -12.52 4.35 -1.85
N LYS A 59 -11.95 5.26 -1.04
CA LYS A 59 -10.93 4.90 -0.05
C LYS A 59 -11.45 3.85 0.93
N GLN A 60 -12.65 4.08 1.48
CA GLN A 60 -13.25 3.17 2.44
C GLN A 60 -13.39 1.75 1.87
N LEU A 61 -14.00 1.61 0.69
CA LEU A 61 -14.18 0.30 0.03
C LEU A 61 -12.85 -0.37 -0.29
N LEU A 62 -11.85 0.40 -0.74
CA LEU A 62 -10.53 -0.13 -1.06
C LEU A 62 -9.81 -0.66 0.18
N VAL A 63 -9.78 0.11 1.27
CA VAL A 63 -9.12 -0.27 2.53
C VAL A 63 -9.83 -1.46 3.17
N GLU A 64 -11.17 -1.44 3.25
CA GLU A 64 -11.97 -2.56 3.76
C GLU A 64 -11.68 -3.85 2.98
N SER A 65 -11.59 -3.78 1.65
CA SER A 65 -11.22 -4.91 0.81
C SER A 65 -9.82 -5.42 1.12
N MET A 66 -8.81 -4.55 1.21
CA MET A 66 -7.43 -4.95 1.52
C MET A 66 -7.30 -5.59 2.90
N GLU A 67 -8.03 -5.09 3.89
CA GLU A 67 -7.98 -5.60 5.27
C GLU A 67 -8.67 -6.95 5.44
N THR A 68 -9.79 -7.17 4.74
CA THR A 68 -10.68 -8.33 4.98
C THR A 68 -10.48 -9.48 4.01
N ARG A 69 -9.82 -9.25 2.87
CA ARG A 69 -9.56 -10.30 1.89
C ARG A 69 -8.84 -11.51 2.52
N PRO A 70 -9.35 -12.74 2.33
CA PRO A 70 -8.76 -13.95 2.89
C PRO A 70 -7.63 -14.54 2.03
N ASP A 71 -7.41 -13.98 0.84
CA ASP A 71 -6.41 -14.45 -0.11
C ASP A 71 -4.99 -13.95 0.21
N ILE A 72 -4.04 -14.36 -0.63
CA ILE A 72 -2.62 -14.01 -0.52
C ILE A 72 -2.36 -12.50 -0.57
N TYR A 73 -3.24 -11.74 -1.25
CA TYR A 73 -3.12 -10.29 -1.35
C TYR A 73 -3.49 -9.66 -0.01
N GLY A 74 -4.68 -9.98 0.52
CA GLY A 74 -5.10 -9.49 1.83
C GLY A 74 -4.13 -9.91 2.96
N GLN A 75 -3.60 -11.13 2.89
CA GLN A 75 -2.53 -11.55 3.81
C GLN A 75 -1.26 -10.71 3.64
N GLY A 76 -0.81 -10.51 2.40
CA GLY A 76 0.36 -9.70 2.07
C GLY A 76 0.23 -8.26 2.57
N TYR A 77 -0.92 -7.62 2.36
CA TYR A 77 -1.19 -6.28 2.87
C TYR A 77 -1.09 -6.20 4.39
N ARG A 78 -1.69 -7.15 5.11
CA ARG A 78 -1.64 -7.18 6.59
C ARG A 78 -0.22 -7.41 7.10
N GLU A 79 0.55 -8.31 6.48
CA GLU A 79 1.94 -8.56 6.85
C GLU A 79 2.84 -7.34 6.54
N ALA A 80 2.70 -6.74 5.36
CA ALA A 80 3.40 -5.52 4.96
C ALA A 80 3.09 -4.35 5.89
N THR A 81 1.82 -4.14 6.21
CA THR A 81 1.36 -3.09 7.14
C THR A 81 1.98 -3.28 8.52
N ARG A 82 1.92 -4.50 9.08
CA ARG A 82 2.56 -4.81 10.37
C ARG A 82 4.06 -4.60 10.36
N ALA A 83 4.74 -4.97 9.27
CA ALA A 83 6.18 -4.74 9.12
C ALA A 83 6.50 -3.24 9.11
N ILE A 84 5.73 -2.44 8.37
CA ILE A 84 5.94 -1.00 8.26
C ILE A 84 5.63 -0.28 9.58
N GLU A 85 4.55 -0.64 10.26
CA GLU A 85 4.21 -0.08 11.58
C GLU A 85 5.31 -0.34 12.61
N LYS A 86 5.95 -1.51 12.53
CA LYS A 86 6.94 -1.95 13.50
C LYS A 86 8.37 -1.47 13.20
N PHE A 87 8.78 -1.52 11.94
CA PHE A 87 10.17 -1.29 11.53
C PHE A 87 10.35 -0.01 10.71
N GLY A 88 9.26 0.62 10.28
CA GLY A 88 9.27 1.77 9.38
C GLY A 88 9.28 1.35 7.90
N PHE A 89 8.84 2.29 7.06
CA PHE A 89 8.67 2.06 5.63
C PHE A 89 9.99 1.76 4.92
N GLN A 90 11.01 2.62 5.11
CA GLN A 90 12.31 2.47 4.46
C GLN A 90 13.03 1.19 4.90
N THR A 91 13.00 0.86 6.18
CA THR A 91 13.58 -0.38 6.72
C THR A 91 12.93 -1.62 6.10
N THR A 92 11.60 -1.60 5.97
CA THR A 92 10.85 -2.70 5.35
C THR A 92 11.24 -2.88 3.89
N LEU A 93 11.33 -1.78 3.12
CA LEU A 93 11.77 -1.83 1.72
C LEU A 93 13.21 -2.37 1.58
N ASN A 94 14.14 -1.88 2.41
CA ASN A 94 15.51 -2.38 2.40
C ASN A 94 15.58 -3.88 2.70
N HIS A 95 14.75 -4.36 3.65
CA HIS A 95 14.66 -5.78 3.96
C HIS A 95 14.09 -6.59 2.80
N ILE A 96 13.06 -6.09 2.10
CA ILE A 96 12.52 -6.75 0.90
C ILE A 96 13.59 -6.85 -0.19
N VAL A 97 14.35 -5.79 -0.45
CA VAL A 97 15.42 -5.81 -1.46
C VAL A 97 16.55 -6.77 -1.08
N GLN A 98 16.91 -6.85 0.21
CA GLN A 98 18.03 -7.67 0.67
C GLN A 98 17.68 -9.13 0.91
N LYS A 99 16.45 -9.41 1.36
CA LYS A 99 16.01 -10.70 1.90
C LYS A 99 14.75 -11.25 1.20
N GLU A 100 14.21 -10.53 0.23
CA GLU A 100 13.05 -10.94 -0.58
C GLU A 100 11.81 -11.30 0.25
N SER A 101 11.71 -10.73 1.45
CA SER A 101 10.70 -11.04 2.46
C SER A 101 10.44 -9.84 3.35
N PHE A 102 9.29 -9.83 4.04
CA PHE A 102 9.02 -8.85 5.09
C PHE A 102 9.90 -9.13 6.32
N PRO A 103 10.35 -8.08 7.04
CA PRO A 103 11.06 -8.25 8.30
C PRO A 103 10.12 -8.84 9.36
N HIS A 104 10.59 -9.89 10.03
CA HIS A 104 9.92 -10.51 11.17
C HIS A 104 10.84 -10.43 12.39
N ARG A 105 10.28 -10.58 13.61
CA ARG A 105 11.17 -10.89 14.76
C ARG A 105 11.60 -12.35 14.60
N GLU A 106 12.91 -12.59 14.55
CA GLU A 106 13.43 -13.86 15.06
C GLU A 106 13.01 -13.96 16.53
N LYS A 107 12.41 -15.09 16.91
CA LYS A 107 11.95 -15.34 18.28
C LYS A 107 13.13 -15.52 19.22
#